data_AF-A0AA43LAE9-F1
#
_entry.id   AF-A0AA43LAE9-F1
#
_cell.length_a   1.000
_cell.length_b   1.000
_cell.length_c   1.000
_cell.angle_alpha   90.00
_cell.angle_beta   90.00
_cell.angle_gamma   90.00
#
_symmetry.space_group_name_H-M   'P 1'
#
loop_
_entity.id
_entity.type
_entity.pdbx_description
1 polymer ?
#
loop_
_entity_poly.entity_id
_entity_poly.type
_entity_poly.pdbx_seq_one_letter_code
_entity_poly.pdbx_strand_id
1 'polypeptide(L)'
;MSKNKITVADVEAIYENSEIKVSKEFGKTTVVSCKLPNGFVIVESSSCVDPINFDAAMGMEICKQRIVNKIWELEGYKLQCELAAQ
;
A
#
# COMPACT_ATOMS: atom_id res chain seq x y z
N MET A 1 -12.20 -23.88 -12.49
CA MET A 1 -11.40 -24.10 -11.25
C MET A 1 -11.43 -22.81 -10.46
N SER A 2 -11.66 -22.88 -9.14
CA SER A 2 -11.62 -21.73 -8.24
C SER A 2 -10.22 -21.11 -8.22
N LYS A 3 -10.09 -19.78 -8.28
CA LYS A 3 -8.81 -19.09 -8.10
C LYS A 3 -8.27 -19.46 -6.71
N ASN A 4 -7.02 -19.92 -6.62
CA ASN A 4 -6.39 -20.38 -5.37
C ASN A 4 -5.03 -19.74 -5.09
N LYS A 5 -4.67 -18.69 -5.84
CA LYS A 5 -3.44 -17.92 -5.65
C LYS A 5 -3.67 -16.44 -5.94
N ILE A 6 -2.91 -15.60 -5.26
CA ILE A 6 -2.73 -14.18 -5.59
C ILE A 6 -1.42 -14.04 -6.38
N THR A 7 -1.41 -13.21 -7.40
CA THR A 7 -0.23 -12.94 -8.23
C THR A 7 0.27 -11.51 -8.03
N VAL A 8 1.52 -11.25 -8.43
CA VAL A 8 2.09 -9.90 -8.44
C VAL A 8 1.23 -8.95 -9.26
N ALA A 9 0.79 -9.37 -10.45
CA ALA A 9 -0.10 -8.59 -11.30
C ALA A 9 -1.44 -8.24 -10.63
N ASP A 10 -2.00 -9.13 -9.79
CA ASP A 10 -3.22 -8.82 -9.04
C ASP A 10 -2.98 -7.66 -8.05
N VAL A 11 -1.87 -7.71 -7.31
CA VAL A 11 -1.53 -6.72 -6.30
C VAL A 11 -1.14 -5.37 -6.93
N GLU A 12 -0.36 -5.41 -8.01
CA GLU A 12 0.00 -4.23 -8.79
C GLU A 12 -1.24 -3.56 -9.37
N ALA A 13 -2.15 -4.32 -9.97
CA ALA A 13 -3.40 -3.78 -10.51
C ALA A 13 -4.26 -3.12 -9.41
N ILE A 14 -4.33 -3.69 -8.21
CA ILE A 14 -5.05 -3.06 -7.09
C ILE A 14 -4.41 -1.71 -6.74
N TYR A 15 -3.08 -1.67 -6.61
CA TYR A 15 -2.35 -0.43 -6.29
C TYR A 15 -2.52 0.62 -7.39
N GLU A 16 -2.39 0.26 -8.66
CA GLU A 16 -2.53 1.16 -9.81
C GLU A 16 -3.93 1.76 -9.94
N ASN A 17 -4.96 1.01 -9.53
CA ASN A 17 -6.35 1.48 -9.53
C ASN A 17 -6.75 2.19 -8.21
N SER A 18 -5.80 2.43 -7.31
CA SER A 18 -6.07 3.08 -6.02
C SER A 18 -5.97 4.61 -6.11
N GLU A 19 -6.75 5.31 -5.29
CA GLU A 19 -6.60 6.76 -5.10
C GLU A 19 -5.46 7.03 -4.10
N ILE A 20 -4.41 7.72 -4.55
CA ILE A 20 -3.24 8.05 -3.72
C ILE A 20 -3.25 9.52 -3.33
N LYS A 21 -3.10 9.80 -2.03
CA LYS A 21 -2.81 11.12 -1.49
C LYS A 21 -1.47 11.10 -0.79
N VAL A 22 -0.61 12.05 -1.13
CA VAL A 22 0.69 12.24 -0.49
C VAL A 22 0.69 13.57 0.23
N SER A 23 1.11 13.58 1.50
CA SER A 23 1.30 14.82 2.27
C SER A 23 2.67 14.86 2.92
N LYS A 24 3.12 16.08 3.20
CA LYS A 24 4.35 16.35 3.93
C LYS A 24 3.98 16.87 5.32
N GLU A 25 4.25 16.07 6.34
CA GLU A 25 3.97 16.39 7.74
C GLU A 25 5.24 16.87 8.45
N PHE A 26 5.10 17.90 9.28
CA PHE A 26 6.17 18.45 10.14
C PHE A 26 7.50 18.75 9.44
N GLY A 27 7.45 19.10 8.15
CA GLY A 27 8.64 19.49 7.39
C GLY A 27 9.57 18.34 6.97
N LYS A 28 9.33 17.09 7.40
CA LYS A 28 10.27 15.97 7.20
C LYS A 28 9.66 14.57 7.05
N THR A 29 8.34 14.45 7.15
CA THR A 29 7.64 13.16 7.06
C THR A 29 6.80 13.12 5.81
N THR A 30 7.02 12.14 4.95
CA THR A 30 6.11 11.79 3.85
C THR A 30 5.04 10.86 4.39
N VAL A 31 3.78 11.20 4.21
CA VAL A 31 2.63 10.33 4.51
C VAL A 31 1.94 10.00 3.19
N VAL A 32 1.65 8.71 2.97
CA VAL A 32 0.92 8.23 1.80
C VAL A 32 -0.35 7.54 2.27
N SER A 33 -1.49 8.09 1.90
CA SER A 33 -2.82 7.50 2.08
C SER A 33 -3.27 6.90 0.75
N CYS A 34 -3.46 5.57 0.73
CA CYS A 34 -3.87 4.80 -0.42
C CYS A 34 -5.27 4.23 -0.17
N LYS A 35 -6.28 4.73 -0.91
CA LYS A 35 -7.63 4.17 -0.88
C LYS A 35 -7.77 3.16 -2.01
N LEU A 36 -7.89 1.89 -1.63
CA LEU A 36 -8.05 0.76 -2.54
C LEU A 36 -9.38 0.83 -3.30
N PRO A 37 -9.55 0.11 -4.43
CA PRO A 37 -10.79 0.10 -5.20
C PRO A 37 -12.04 -0.33 -4.40
N ASN A 38 -11.85 -1.14 -3.36
CA ASN A 38 -12.93 -1.58 -2.45
C ASN A 38 -13.27 -0.56 -1.35
N GLY A 39 -12.60 0.60 -1.31
CA GLY A 39 -12.78 1.65 -0.31
C GLY A 39 -11.95 1.49 0.97
N PHE A 40 -11.22 0.39 1.15
CA PHE A 40 -10.30 0.23 2.28
C PHE A 40 -9.11 1.19 2.15
N VAL A 41 -8.65 1.76 3.26
CA VAL A 41 -7.57 2.76 3.28
C VAL A 41 -6.34 2.20 3.99
N ILE A 42 -5.21 2.21 3.31
CA ILE A 42 -3.88 1.93 3.87
C ILE A 42 -3.15 3.27 3.99
N VAL A 43 -2.59 3.54 5.17
CA VAL A 43 -1.76 4.74 5.41
C VAL A 43 -0.37 4.28 5.81
N GLU A 44 0.64 4.77 5.10
CA GLU A 44 2.04 4.53 5.38
C GLU A 44 2.79 5.86 5.53
N SER A 45 3.93 5.82 6.22
CA SER A 45 4.75 7.02 6.41
C SER A 45 6.25 6.72 6.41
N SER A 46 7.03 7.70 6.00
CA SER A 46 8.48 7.70 6.05
C SER A 46 8.99 9.06 6.52
N SER A 47 9.85 9.07 7.53
CA SER A 47 10.40 10.30 8.12
C SER A 47 11.90 10.26 8.10
N CYS A 48 12.53 11.34 7.60
CA CYS A 48 13.96 11.55 7.81
C CYS A 48 14.22 12.19 9.19
N VAL A 49 15.44 12.02 9.70
CA VAL A 49 15.84 12.55 11.01
C VAL A 49 15.92 14.08 10.96
N ASP A 50 16.66 14.61 9.99
CA ASP A 50 16.85 16.03 9.76
C ASP A 50 16.07 16.49 8.51
N PRO A 51 15.25 17.55 8.59
CA PRO A 51 14.52 18.11 7.44
C PRO A 51 15.39 18.48 6.24
N ILE A 52 16.69 18.77 6.42
CA ILE A 52 17.59 19.08 5.29
C ILE A 52 17.76 17.88 4.34
N ASN A 53 17.56 16.66 4.85
CA ASN A 53 17.66 15.41 4.10
C ASN A 53 16.30 14.95 3.57
N PHE A 54 15.28 15.80 3.59
CA PHE A 54 13.95 15.43 3.14
C PHE A 54 13.92 15.18 1.63
N ASP A 55 13.56 13.94 1.26
CA ASP A 55 13.33 13.51 -0.12
C ASP A 55 11.93 12.90 -0.22
N ALA A 56 11.03 13.62 -0.89
CA ALA A 56 9.64 13.19 -1.07
C ALA A 56 9.52 11.94 -1.94
N ALA A 57 10.36 11.81 -2.97
CA ALA A 57 10.32 10.70 -3.91
C ALA A 57 10.80 9.41 -3.22
N MET A 58 11.91 9.49 -2.47
CA MET A 58 12.38 8.37 -1.66
C MET A 58 11.36 7.97 -0.60
N GLY A 59 10.78 8.93 0.12
CA GLY A 59 9.75 8.66 1.12
C GLY A 59 8.51 7.99 0.51
N MET A 60 8.08 8.45 -0.68
CA MET A 60 6.96 7.87 -1.40
C MET A 60 7.25 6.44 -1.87
N GLU A 61 8.44 6.16 -2.38
CA GLU A 61 8.83 4.82 -2.83
C GLU A 61 8.83 3.82 -1.66
N ILE A 62 9.37 4.22 -0.50
CA ILE A 62 9.33 3.40 0.72
C ILE A 62 7.87 3.10 1.13
N CYS A 63 7.00 4.12 1.10
CA CYS A 63 5.59 3.93 1.45
C CYS A 63 4.88 3.03 0.43
N LYS A 64 5.15 3.19 -0.87
CA LYS A 64 4.60 2.35 -1.94
C LYS A 64 4.95 0.88 -1.71
N GLN A 65 6.21 0.56 -1.44
CA GLN A 65 6.63 -0.82 -1.19
C GLN A 65 5.88 -1.45 0.00
N ARG A 66 5.70 -0.69 1.08
CA ARG A 66 4.94 -1.16 2.26
C ARG A 66 3.46 -1.33 1.95
N ILE A 67 2.86 -0.41 1.19
CA ILE A 67 1.45 -0.50 0.76
C ILE A 67 1.24 -1.75 -0.10
N VAL A 68 2.10 -1.98 -1.10
CA VAL A 68 2.04 -3.17 -1.97
C VAL A 68 2.15 -4.46 -1.14
N ASN A 69 3.07 -4.51 -0.18
CA ASN A 69 3.18 -5.64 0.74
C ASN A 69 1.92 -5.84 1.60
N LYS A 70 1.30 -4.75 2.06
CA LYS A 70 0.05 -4.81 2.84
C LYS A 70 -1.13 -5.29 1.99
N ILE A 71 -1.23 -4.85 0.73
CA ILE A 71 -2.24 -5.37 -0.21
C ILE A 71 -2.06 -6.88 -0.40
N TRP A 72 -0.82 -7.33 -0.59
CA TRP A 72 -0.51 -8.75 -0.72
C TRP A 72 -0.96 -9.56 0.51
N GLU A 73 -0.62 -9.10 1.71
CA GLU A 73 -1.03 -9.71 2.98
C GLU A 73 -2.57 -9.83 3.08
N LEU A 74 -3.28 -8.75 2.77
CA LEU A 74 -4.74 -8.67 2.88
C LEU A 74 -5.47 -9.53 1.84
N GLU A 75 -5.04 -9.50 0.57
CA GLU A 75 -5.64 -10.34 -0.47
C GLU A 75 -5.35 -11.83 -0.23
N GLY A 76 -4.18 -12.16 0.31
CA GLY A 76 -3.87 -13.53 0.74
C GLY A 76 -4.78 -14.02 1.86
N TYR A 77 -4.97 -13.20 2.90
CA TYR A 77 -5.89 -13.50 4.00
C TYR A 77 -7.34 -13.66 3.50
N LYS A 78 -7.83 -12.72 2.70
CA LYS A 78 -9.17 -12.76 2.11
C LYS A 78 -9.39 -14.04 1.31
N LEU A 79 -8.47 -14.39 0.42
CA LEU A 79 -8.58 -15.60 -0.39
C LEU A 79 -8.61 -16.86 0.48
N GLN A 80 -7.77 -16.93 1.52
CA GLN A 80 -7.76 -18.07 2.45
C GLN A 80 -9.11 -18.22 3.18
N CYS A 81 -9.73 -17.11 3.58
CA CYS A 81 -11.07 -17.11 4.18
C CYS A 81 -12.14 -17.60 3.19
N GLU A 82 -12.11 -17.10 1.94
CA GLU A 82 -13.06 -17.50 0.88
C GLU A 82 -12.96 -19.00 0.54
N LEU A 83 -11.75 -19.57 0.59
CA LEU A 83 -11.53 -21.00 0.36
C LEU A 83 -11.94 -21.86 1.57
N ALA A 84 -11.79 -21.36 2.80
CA ALA A 84 -12.21 -22.07 4.00
C ALA A 84 -13.73 -22.08 4.21
N ALA A 85 -14.46 -21.16 3.57
CA ALA A 85 -15.91 -21.06 3.62
C ALA A 85 -16.64 -21.89 2.55
N GLN A 86 -15.91 -22.52 1.61
CA GLN A 86 -16.42 -23.43 0.59
C GLN A 86 -16.56 -24.86 1.13
#